data_AF-A0AAJ2NRU0-F1
#
_entry.id   AF-A0AAJ2NRU0-F1
#
_cell.length_a   1.000
_cell.length_b   1.000
_cell.length_c   1.000
_cell.angle_alpha   90.00
_cell.angle_beta   90.00
_cell.angle_gamma   90.00
#
_symmetry.space_group_name_H-M   'P 1'
#
loop_
_entity.id
_entity.type
_entity.pdbx_description
1 polymer ?
#
loop_
_entity_poly.entity_id
_entity_poly.type
_entity_poly.pdbx_seq_one_letter_code
_entity_poly.pdbx_strand_id
1 'polypeptide(L)'
;IFGHTHVMTVHTFFILPATLIAIYFVYSKKLWKQEKVFVFLFALNFLLSLWYAFWFYEGWLPLTKRFHFMDTFNFARYHFLRPMVIYASFALALKIIYLQGFNWAKTAKGLAVMQIILLCFFNDEII
;
A
#
# COMPACT_ATOMS: atom_id res chain seq x y z
N ILE A 1 -1.85 28.98 -8.50
CA ILE A 1 -2.17 27.75 -9.25
C ILE A 1 -2.09 26.58 -8.25
N PHE A 2 -2.99 26.59 -7.26
CA PHE A 2 -3.10 25.60 -6.19
C PHE A 2 -4.50 24.95 -6.33
N GLY A 3 -4.69 24.23 -7.43
CA GLY A 3 -6.00 23.74 -7.89
C GLY A 3 -5.96 22.35 -8.51
N HIS A 4 -4.89 21.60 -8.25
CA HIS A 4 -4.85 20.16 -8.47
C HIS A 4 -4.58 19.52 -7.12
N THR A 5 -5.66 19.20 -6.42
CA THR A 5 -5.70 18.19 -5.36
C THR A 5 -5.26 16.86 -5.96
N HIS A 6 -3.96 16.72 -6.22
CA HIS A 6 -3.32 15.43 -6.05
C HIS A 6 -3.67 15.04 -4.62
N VAL A 7 -4.64 14.13 -4.46
CA VAL A 7 -4.94 13.47 -3.19
C VAL A 7 -3.60 12.94 -2.72
N MET A 8 -3.00 13.70 -1.81
CA MET A 8 -1.59 13.55 -1.53
C MET A 8 -1.51 12.22 -0.80
N THR A 9 -0.90 11.22 -1.44
CA THR A 9 -0.71 9.88 -0.87
C THR A 9 0.37 9.93 0.20
N VAL A 10 0.23 10.84 1.15
CA VAL A 10 1.23 11.13 2.17
C VAL A 10 1.41 9.93 3.10
N HIS A 11 0.34 9.16 3.29
CA HIS A 11 0.38 7.87 3.98
C HIS A 11 1.31 6.87 3.29
N THR A 12 1.49 6.95 1.97
CA THR A 12 2.40 6.07 1.23
C THR A 12 3.86 6.38 1.54
N PHE A 13 4.18 7.59 1.99
CA PHE A 13 5.56 8.01 2.24
C PHE A 13 6.27 7.19 3.32
N PHE A 14 5.55 6.78 4.38
CA PHE A 14 6.11 5.90 5.43
C PHE A 14 5.73 4.43 5.24
N ILE A 15 4.56 4.16 4.66
CA ILE A 15 4.10 2.78 4.45
C ILE A 15 4.96 2.06 3.41
N LEU A 16 5.33 2.74 2.32
CA LEU A 16 6.10 2.17 1.21
C LEU A 16 7.54 1.80 1.61
N PRO A 17 8.35 2.64 2.29
CA PRO A 17 9.64 2.22 2.79
C PRO A 17 9.52 1.11 3.83
N ALA A 18 8.49 1.10 4.68
CA ALA A 18 8.27 0.02 5.62
C ALA A 18 7.98 -1.32 4.91
N THR A 19 7.14 -1.34 3.89
CA THR A 19 6.87 -2.57 3.10
C THR A 19 8.11 -3.03 2.33
N LEU A 20 8.92 -2.11 1.78
CA LEU A 20 10.18 -2.46 1.12
C LEU A 20 11.20 -3.08 2.08
N ILE A 21 11.37 -2.51 3.27
CA ILE A 21 12.27 -3.06 4.29
C ILE A 21 11.75 -4.44 4.76
N ALA A 22 10.44 -4.56 5.00
CA ALA A 22 9.85 -5.82 5.42
C ALA A 22 10.02 -6.92 4.36
N ILE A 23 9.79 -6.61 3.08
CA ILE A 23 9.97 -7.61 2.02
C ILE A 23 11.45 -7.97 1.83
N TYR A 24 12.37 -7.01 1.96
CA TYR A 24 13.79 -7.30 2.00
C TYR A 24 14.12 -8.33 3.08
N PHE A 25 13.62 -8.15 4.31
CA PHE A 25 13.83 -9.13 5.38
C PHE A 25 13.19 -10.50 5.10
N VAL A 26 11.98 -10.53 4.56
CA VAL A 26 11.31 -11.78 4.20
C VAL A 26 12.14 -12.56 3.17
N TYR A 27 12.68 -11.87 2.16
CA TYR A 27 13.53 -12.47 1.14
C TYR A 27 14.88 -12.91 1.70
N SER A 28 15.61 -12.02 2.37
CA SER A 28 16.96 -12.28 2.90
C SER A 28 16.97 -13.39 3.97
N LYS A 29 15.95 -13.46 4.83
CA LYS A 29 15.86 -14.46 5.90
C LYS A 29 14.99 -15.66 5.54
N LYS A 30 14.52 -15.76 4.29
CA LYS A 30 13.66 -16.84 3.79
C LYS A 30 12.38 -17.06 4.63
N LEU A 31 11.79 -15.99 5.17
CA LEU A 31 10.62 -16.04 6.07
C LEU A 31 9.27 -16.21 5.34
N TRP A 32 9.27 -16.48 4.05
CA TRP A 32 8.10 -16.61 3.18
C TRP A 32 7.02 -17.56 3.71
N LYS A 33 7.43 -18.65 4.39
CA LYS A 33 6.49 -19.62 4.96
C LYS A 33 5.87 -19.15 6.28
N GLN A 34 6.55 -18.28 7.02
CA GLN A 34 6.06 -17.72 8.29
C GLN A 34 5.19 -16.50 8.03
N GLU A 35 5.61 -15.61 7.13
CA GLU A 35 4.94 -14.35 6.83
C GLU A 35 4.10 -14.43 5.54
N LYS A 36 3.41 -15.57 5.33
CA LYS A 36 2.59 -15.83 4.13
C LYS A 36 1.52 -14.77 3.91
N VAL A 37 0.92 -14.28 4.99
CA VAL A 37 -0.13 -13.25 4.95
C VAL A 37 0.44 -11.94 4.41
N PHE A 38 1.64 -11.55 4.85
CA PHE A 38 2.30 -10.35 4.34
C PHE A 38 2.64 -10.49 2.85
N VAL A 39 3.21 -11.62 2.45
CA VAL A 39 3.55 -11.88 1.03
C VAL A 39 2.29 -11.90 0.16
N PHE A 40 1.22 -12.54 0.63
CA PHE A 40 -0.07 -12.55 -0.06
C PHE A 40 -0.62 -11.14 -0.22
N LEU A 41 -0.67 -10.35 0.85
CA LEU A 41 -1.18 -8.97 0.79
C LEU A 41 -0.30 -8.08 -0.07
N PHE A 42 1.02 -8.25 -0.06
CA PHE A 42 1.93 -7.52 -0.92
C PHE A 42 1.70 -7.87 -2.40
N ALA A 43 1.61 -9.16 -2.73
CA ALA A 43 1.32 -9.62 -4.08
C ALA A 43 -0.06 -9.13 -4.53
N LEU A 44 -1.07 -9.23 -3.67
CA LEU A 44 -2.41 -8.71 -3.92
C LEU A 44 -2.36 -7.22 -4.26
N ASN A 45 -1.67 -6.41 -3.44
CA ASN A 45 -1.52 -4.97 -3.65
C ASN A 45 -0.79 -4.64 -4.97
N PHE A 46 0.24 -5.42 -5.31
CA PHE A 46 0.96 -5.30 -6.58
C PHE A 46 0.07 -5.67 -7.78
N LEU A 47 -0.63 -6.82 -7.73
CA LEU A 47 -1.56 -7.24 -8.78
C LEU A 47 -2.66 -6.21 -8.97
N LEU A 48 -3.20 -5.65 -7.90
CA LEU A 48 -4.25 -4.63 -7.95
C LEU A 48 -3.73 -3.31 -8.54
N SER A 49 -2.49 -2.95 -8.24
CA SER A 49 -1.83 -1.78 -8.84
C SER A 49 -1.54 -2.00 -10.33
N LEU A 50 -1.09 -3.19 -10.70
CA LEU A 50 -0.80 -3.57 -12.08
C LEU A 50 -2.08 -3.69 -12.91
N TRP A 51 -3.13 -4.26 -12.33
CA TRP A 51 -4.49 -4.29 -12.88
C TRP A 51 -4.97 -2.86 -13.13
N TYR A 52 -4.91 -1.98 -12.13
CA TYR A 52 -5.28 -0.58 -12.29
C TYR A 52 -4.50 0.14 -13.40
N ALA A 53 -3.17 -0.04 -13.44
CA ALA A 53 -2.32 0.52 -14.49
C ALA A 53 -2.66 -0.04 -15.88
N PHE A 54 -3.01 -1.33 -15.95
CA PHE A 54 -3.41 -2.00 -17.18
C PHE A 54 -4.71 -1.41 -17.76
N TRP A 55 -5.67 -1.04 -16.91
CA TRP A 55 -6.93 -0.39 -17.32
C TRP A 55 -6.78 1.04 -17.78
N PHE A 56 -5.87 1.80 -17.14
CA PHE A 56 -5.64 3.21 -17.47
C PHE A 56 -4.59 3.40 -18.59
N TYR A 57 -4.00 2.32 -19.10
CA TYR A 57 -3.02 2.38 -20.16
C TYR A 57 -3.70 2.65 -21.51
N GLU A 58 -3.41 3.82 -22.10
CA GLU A 58 -4.00 4.27 -23.37
C GLU A 58 -3.75 3.33 -24.56
N GLY A 59 -2.75 2.45 -24.48
CA GLY A 59 -2.49 1.45 -25.53
C GLY A 59 -3.58 0.37 -25.72
N TRP A 60 -4.52 0.24 -24.77
CA TRP A 60 -5.64 -0.72 -24.87
C TRP A 60 -6.99 -0.10 -25.26
N LEU A 61 -7.04 1.22 -25.50
CA LEU A 61 -8.23 1.96 -25.99
C LEU A 61 -9.00 1.30 -27.16
N PRO A 62 -8.36 0.65 -28.15
CA PRO A 62 -9.11 -0.03 -29.22
C PRO A 62 -9.74 -1.36 -28.79
N LEU A 63 -9.24 -2.01 -27.72
CA LEU A 63 -9.77 -3.29 -27.21
C LEU A 63 -10.87 -3.09 -26.15
N THR A 64 -10.78 -2.05 -25.31
CA THR A 64 -11.78 -1.77 -24.26
C THR A 64 -13.15 -1.43 -24.82
N LYS A 65 -13.24 -0.82 -26.02
CA LYS A 65 -14.51 -0.58 -26.73
C LYS A 65 -15.29 -1.84 -27.12
N ARG A 66 -14.67 -3.03 -27.17
CA ARG A 66 -15.35 -4.29 -27.53
C ARG A 66 -15.96 -5.04 -26.35
N PHE A 67 -15.57 -4.74 -25.12
CA PHE A 67 -15.99 -5.47 -23.93
C PHE A 67 -16.74 -4.56 -22.96
N HIS A 68 -18.04 -4.33 -23.23
CA HIS A 68 -18.96 -3.58 -22.36
C HIS A 68 -19.08 -4.13 -20.93
N PHE A 69 -18.67 -5.38 -20.68
CA PHE A 69 -18.69 -5.99 -19.34
C PHE A 69 -17.72 -5.33 -18.35
N MET A 70 -16.69 -4.66 -18.87
CA MET A 70 -15.62 -4.05 -18.09
C MET A 70 -16.06 -2.77 -17.35
N ASP A 71 -17.05 -2.05 -17.88
CA ASP A 71 -17.66 -0.87 -17.25
C ASP A 71 -18.74 -1.25 -16.20
N THR A 72 -19.42 -2.40 -16.37
CA THR A 72 -20.51 -2.82 -15.48
C THR A 72 -20.01 -3.42 -14.17
N PHE A 73 -18.82 -4.04 -14.17
CA PHE A 73 -18.18 -4.50 -12.96
C PHE A 73 -17.57 -3.29 -12.24
N ASN A 74 -18.32 -2.78 -11.27
CA ASN A 74 -18.04 -1.56 -10.52
C ASN A 74 -16.79 -1.70 -9.64
N PHE A 75 -15.61 -1.77 -10.26
CA PHE A 75 -14.30 -1.73 -9.61
C PHE A 75 -14.11 -0.42 -8.82
N ALA A 76 -15.00 0.58 -8.94
CA ALA A 76 -15.00 1.76 -8.08
C ALA A 76 -15.11 1.40 -6.58
N ARG A 77 -15.72 0.25 -6.23
CA ARG A 77 -15.74 -0.24 -4.84
C ARG A 77 -14.41 -0.78 -4.34
N TYR A 78 -13.47 -1.10 -5.25
CA TYR A 78 -12.12 -1.51 -4.86
C TYR A 78 -11.37 -0.38 -4.13
N HIS A 79 -11.71 0.88 -4.40
CA HIS A 79 -11.17 2.02 -3.68
C HIS A 79 -11.39 1.92 -2.16
N PHE A 80 -12.50 1.32 -1.71
CA PHE A 80 -12.76 1.11 -0.27
C PHE A 80 -11.90 0.02 0.35
N LEU A 81 -11.56 -1.03 -0.40
CA LEU A 81 -10.75 -2.14 0.10
C LEU A 81 -9.26 -1.79 0.15
N ARG A 82 -8.82 -0.89 -0.74
CA ARG A 82 -7.41 -0.53 -0.91
C ARG A 82 -6.76 0.04 0.36
N PRO A 83 -7.35 1.01 1.10
CA PRO A 83 -6.82 1.48 2.38
C PRO A 83 -6.64 0.34 3.38
N MET A 84 -7.63 -0.55 3.52
CA MET A 84 -7.54 -1.68 4.45
C MET A 84 -6.36 -2.60 4.14
N VAL A 85 -6.18 -2.97 2.86
CA VAL A 85 -5.05 -3.80 2.43
C VAL A 85 -3.72 -3.10 2.73
N ILE A 86 -3.61 -1.80 2.44
CA ILE A 86 -2.39 -1.00 2.67
C ILE A 86 -2.06 -0.94 4.17
N TYR A 87 -3.03 -0.64 5.04
CA TYR A 87 -2.81 -0.56 6.49
C TYR A 87 -2.53 -1.93 7.12
N ALA A 88 -3.18 -3.00 6.65
CA ALA A 88 -2.88 -4.36 7.09
C ALA A 88 -1.46 -4.78 6.69
N SER A 89 -1.06 -4.49 5.43
CA SER A 89 0.31 -4.70 4.96
C SER A 89 1.32 -3.89 5.78
N PHE A 90 0.99 -2.65 6.15
CA PHE A 90 1.85 -1.81 6.99
C PHE A 90 2.03 -2.38 8.40
N ALA A 91 0.94 -2.78 9.06
CA ALA A 91 1.02 -3.38 10.39
C ALA A 91 1.88 -4.66 10.39
N LEU A 92 1.72 -5.50 9.36
CA LEU A 92 2.55 -6.69 9.19
C LEU A 92 4.00 -6.33 8.86
N ALA A 93 4.25 -5.31 8.05
CA ALA A 93 5.60 -4.82 7.78
C ALA A 93 6.30 -4.38 9.06
N LEU A 94 5.63 -3.60 9.90
CA LEU A 94 6.14 -3.16 11.19
C LEU A 94 6.45 -4.33 12.12
N LYS A 95 5.57 -5.34 12.21
CA LYS A 95 5.81 -6.57 12.96
C LYS A 95 7.09 -7.27 12.47
N ILE A 96 7.22 -7.46 11.16
CA ILE A 96 8.39 -8.13 10.56
C ILE A 96 9.66 -7.37 10.91
N ILE A 97 9.67 -6.05 10.77
CA ILE A 97 10.81 -5.18 11.09
C ILE A 97 11.13 -5.26 12.59
N TYR A 98 10.11 -5.17 13.45
CA TYR A 98 10.27 -5.19 14.90
C TYR A 98 10.97 -6.47 15.39
N LEU A 99 10.66 -7.61 14.78
CA LEU A 99 11.24 -8.91 15.12
C LEU A 99 12.71 -9.08 14.66
N GLN A 100 13.29 -8.12 13.94
CA GLN A 100 14.68 -8.22 13.46
C GLN A 100 15.74 -7.80 14.50
N GLY A 101 15.33 -7.41 15.71
CA GLY A 101 16.23 -7.08 16.82
C GLY A 101 16.02 -5.66 17.35
N PHE A 102 16.79 -5.29 18.38
CA PHE A 102 16.57 -4.07 19.17
C PHE A 102 16.63 -2.77 18.35
N ASN A 103 17.59 -2.65 17.42
CA ASN A 103 17.71 -1.46 16.57
C ASN A 103 16.52 -1.34 15.60
N TRP A 104 16.10 -2.45 15.00
CA TRP A 104 14.96 -2.47 14.09
C TRP A 104 13.62 -2.29 14.80
N ALA A 105 13.51 -2.72 16.06
CA ALA A 105 12.37 -2.43 16.92
C ALA A 105 12.18 -0.93 17.14
N LYS A 106 13.27 -0.16 17.32
CA LYS A 106 13.19 1.31 17.38
C LYS A 106 12.74 1.91 16.05
N THR A 107 13.28 1.41 14.93
CA THR A 107 12.87 1.86 13.58
C THR A 107 11.39 1.61 13.33
N ALA A 108 10.87 0.42 13.66
CA ALA A 108 9.45 0.09 13.50
C ALA A 108 8.56 1.01 14.34
N LYS A 109 8.93 1.26 15.60
CA LYS A 109 8.20 2.22 16.46
C LYS A 109 8.23 3.63 15.89
N GLY A 110 9.40 4.08 15.42
CA GLY A 110 9.57 5.39 14.78
C GLY A 110 8.67 5.55 13.55
N LEU A 111 8.64 4.55 12.66
CA LEU A 111 7.77 4.55 11.49
C LEU A 111 6.28 4.62 11.86
N ALA A 112 5.85 3.89 12.89
CA ALA A 112 4.48 3.94 13.38
C ALA A 112 4.13 5.33 13.94
N VAL A 113 5.00 5.90 14.78
CA VAL A 113 4.80 7.23 15.37
C VAL A 113 4.75 8.31 14.29
N MET A 114 5.68 8.29 13.34
CA MET A 114 5.70 9.24 12.23
C MET A 114 4.44 9.15 11.36
N GLN A 115 3.95 7.93 11.09
CA GLN A 115 2.69 7.73 10.37
C GLN A 115 1.49 8.32 11.12
N ILE A 116 1.42 8.16 12.44
CA ILE A 116 0.34 8.71 13.28
C ILE A 116 0.42 10.24 13.32
N ILE A 117 1.61 10.80 13.57
CA ILE A 117 1.82 12.25 13.58
C ILE A 117 1.40 12.84 12.24
N LEU A 118 1.77 12.20 11.13
CA LEU A 118 1.38 12.64 9.81
C LEU A 118 -0.15 12.59 9.63
N LEU A 119 -0.81 11.52 10.07
CA LEU A 119 -2.27 11.44 10.05
C LEU A 119 -2.94 12.58 10.84
N CYS A 120 -2.36 12.97 11.98
CA CYS A 120 -2.87 14.11 12.76
C CYS A 120 -2.73 15.44 12.00
N PHE A 121 -1.62 15.67 11.30
CA PHE A 121 -1.43 16.89 10.49
C PHE A 121 -2.38 17.01 9.30
N PHE A 122 -2.91 15.89 8.80
CA PHE A 122 -3.86 15.85 7.68
C PHE A 122 -5.31 15.62 8.14
N ASN A 123 -5.58 15.71 9.44
CA ASN A 123 -6.94 15.65 9.97
C ASN A 123 -7.59 17.03 9.84
N ASP A 124 -8.70 17.11 9.12
CA ASP A 124 -9.47 18.34 8.91
C ASP A 124 -10.03 18.93 10.23
N GLU A 125 -10.07 18.17 11.34
CA GLU A 125 -10.46 18.72 12.65
C GLU A 125 -9.35 19.55 13.34
N ILE A 126 -8.10 19.45 12.87
CA ILE A 126 -6.94 20.14 13.46
C ILE A 126 -6.52 21.36 12.61
N ILE A 127 -7.05 21.47 11.38
CA ILE A 127 -6.75 22.56 10.42
C ILE A 127 -7.90 23.56 10.34
#